data_AF-A0A091JP13-F1
#
_entry.id   AF-A0A091JP13-F1
#
_cell.length_a   1.000
_cell.length_b   1.000
_cell.length_c   1.000
_cell.angle_alpha   90.00
_cell.angle_beta   90.00
_cell.angle_gamma   90.00
#
_symmetry.space_group_name_H-M   'P 1'
#
loop_
_entity.id
_entity.type
_entity.pdbx_description
1 polymer ?
#
loop_
_entity_poly.entity_id
_entity_poly.type
_entity_poly.pdbx_seq_one_letter_code
_entity_poly.pdbx_strand_id
1 'polypeptide(L)'
;AADKISLIPQDFFAELCEQIIQHLNHKIPGVNTAELCQRIQTSGTEINVGDLAKIANVVSFLFSTAARNNLSTEELVTTLSNAVTTLPKHAVQVIRHVWNEQGKSITVSEDARSMATVGQFLDIKWKLGVAMSSDTCRSLKYPYVTVTLKVADPSGQITDKTFEMTIPQFKNFFRQFKEMAAVLETV
;
A
#
# COMPACT_ATOMS: atom_id res chain seq x y z
N ALA A 1 2.98 -11.97 14.06
CA ALA A 1 2.10 -11.28 13.07
C ALA A 1 0.77 -12.00 12.94
N ALA A 2 0.77 -13.33 12.72
CA ALA A 2 -0.45 -14.15 12.72
C ALA A 2 -1.30 -13.99 13.98
N ASP A 3 -0.68 -13.88 15.16
CA ASP A 3 -1.41 -13.73 16.44
C ASP A 3 -2.27 -12.44 16.50
N LYS A 4 -1.86 -11.39 15.77
CA LYS A 4 -2.57 -10.10 15.73
C LYS A 4 -3.75 -10.09 14.76
N ILE A 5 -3.83 -11.07 13.84
CA ILE A 5 -5.00 -11.24 12.96
C ILE A 5 -6.24 -11.54 13.79
N SER A 6 -6.08 -12.19 14.96
CA SER A 6 -7.18 -12.48 15.88
C SER A 6 -7.86 -11.23 16.43
N LEU A 7 -7.14 -10.10 16.48
CA LEU A 7 -7.64 -8.83 16.98
C LEU A 7 -8.46 -8.08 15.94
N ILE A 8 -8.28 -8.39 14.65
CA ILE A 8 -8.95 -7.66 13.56
C ILE A 8 -10.38 -8.19 13.42
N PRO A 9 -11.41 -7.32 13.53
CA PRO A 9 -12.79 -7.73 13.28
C PRO A 9 -12.97 -8.27 11.86
N GLN A 10 -13.89 -9.22 11.70
CA GLN A 10 -14.07 -9.95 10.45
C GLN A 10 -14.30 -9.04 9.24
N ASP A 11 -15.12 -8.00 9.38
CA ASP A 11 -15.47 -7.09 8.29
C ASP A 11 -14.25 -6.32 7.78
N PHE A 12 -13.40 -5.83 8.69
CA PHE A 12 -12.16 -5.14 8.32
C PHE A 12 -11.13 -6.08 7.70
N PHE A 13 -11.08 -7.34 8.14
CA PHE A 13 -10.21 -8.33 7.53
C PHE A 13 -10.69 -8.73 6.13
N ALA A 14 -12.01 -8.80 5.91
CA ALA A 14 -12.58 -9.01 4.58
C ALA A 14 -12.25 -7.85 3.64
N GLU A 15 -12.43 -6.60 4.09
CA GLU A 15 -12.05 -5.41 3.33
C GLU A 15 -10.55 -5.42 2.97
N LEU A 16 -9.68 -5.81 3.91
CA LEU A 16 -8.24 -5.96 3.65
C LEU A 16 -7.97 -6.99 2.53
N CYS A 17 -8.57 -8.18 2.63
CA CYS A 17 -8.41 -9.24 1.63
C CYS A 17 -8.92 -8.79 0.24
N GLU A 18 -10.03 -8.06 0.19
CA GLU A 18 -10.58 -7.51 -1.06
C GLU A 18 -9.65 -6.46 -1.67
N GLN A 19 -9.14 -5.51 -0.88
CA GLN A 19 -8.17 -4.51 -1.37
C GLN A 19 -6.92 -5.20 -1.92
N ILE A 20 -6.43 -6.25 -1.27
CA ILE A 20 -5.28 -7.02 -1.76
C ILE A 20 -5.58 -7.66 -3.11
N ILE A 21 -6.73 -8.34 -3.28
CA ILE A 21 -7.08 -8.94 -4.58
C ILE A 21 -7.26 -7.87 -5.65
N GLN A 22 -7.87 -6.73 -5.33
CA GLN A 22 -7.99 -5.61 -6.26
C GLN A 22 -6.61 -5.08 -6.67
N HIS A 23 -5.66 -5.01 -5.74
CA HIS A 23 -4.29 -4.60 -6.01
C HIS A 23 -3.55 -5.60 -6.90
N LEU A 24 -3.65 -6.90 -6.60
CA LEU A 24 -3.09 -7.99 -7.40
C LEU A 24 -3.69 -8.05 -8.82
N ASN A 25 -4.93 -7.59 -8.97
CA ASN A 25 -5.61 -7.44 -10.26
C ASN A 25 -5.30 -6.09 -10.96
N HIS A 26 -4.40 -5.27 -10.43
CA HIS A 26 -4.09 -3.93 -10.93
C HIS A 26 -5.29 -2.97 -11.02
N LYS A 27 -6.38 -3.26 -10.29
CA LYS A 27 -7.56 -2.37 -10.21
C LYS A 27 -7.31 -1.17 -9.29
N ILE A 28 -6.49 -1.38 -8.26
CA ILE A 28 -6.04 -0.32 -7.37
C ILE A 28 -4.52 -0.34 -7.28
N PRO A 29 -3.89 0.83 -7.06
CA PRO A 29 -2.43 0.93 -7.06
C PRO A 29 -1.77 0.36 -5.80
N GLY A 30 -2.54 0.16 -4.73
CA GLY A 30 -2.04 -0.35 -3.46
C GLY A 30 -3.12 -0.45 -2.38
N VAL A 31 -2.77 -1.07 -1.26
CA VAL A 31 -3.61 -1.23 -0.06
C VAL A 31 -3.33 -0.08 0.90
N ASN A 32 -4.37 0.70 1.24
CA ASN A 32 -4.24 1.82 2.17
C ASN A 32 -4.32 1.35 3.63
N THR A 33 -3.27 0.69 4.10
CA THR A 33 -3.22 0.19 5.48
C THR A 33 -3.25 1.29 6.54
N ALA A 34 -2.83 2.52 6.24
CA ALA A 34 -2.87 3.62 7.20
C ALA A 34 -4.32 4.04 7.51
N GLU A 35 -5.14 4.22 6.47
CA GLU A 35 -6.56 4.54 6.60
C GLU A 35 -7.34 3.39 7.24
N LEU A 36 -7.09 2.14 6.80
CA LEU A 36 -7.75 0.98 7.37
C LEU A 36 -7.40 0.80 8.85
N CYS A 37 -6.14 1.00 9.22
CA CYS A 37 -5.69 0.96 10.61
C CYS A 37 -6.40 2.03 11.46
N GLN A 38 -6.52 3.27 10.96
CA GLN A 38 -7.24 4.33 11.66
C GLN A 38 -8.71 3.98 11.90
N ARG A 39 -9.39 3.38 10.90
CA ARG A 39 -10.78 2.92 11.04
C ARG A 39 -10.91 1.78 12.05
N ILE A 40 -9.97 0.84 12.09
CA ILE A 40 -9.93 -0.24 13.09
C ILE A 40 -9.68 0.31 14.50
N GLN A 41 -8.81 1.31 14.64
CA GLN A 41 -8.56 1.96 15.93
C GLN A 41 -9.80 2.72 16.42
N THR A 42 -10.54 3.37 15.52
CA THR A 42 -11.78 4.10 15.84
C THR A 42 -12.88 3.16 16.34
N SER A 43 -12.87 1.89 15.94
CA SER A 43 -13.80 0.86 16.44
C SER A 43 -13.36 0.19 17.75
N GLY A 44 -12.27 0.65 18.37
CA GLY A 44 -11.81 0.22 19.69
C GLY A 44 -10.76 -0.91 19.69
N THR A 45 -10.20 -1.25 18.52
CA THR A 45 -9.16 -2.28 18.40
C THR A 45 -7.77 -1.67 18.29
N GLU A 46 -6.87 -1.98 19.23
CA GLU A 46 -5.48 -1.54 19.17
C GLU A 46 -4.64 -2.40 18.21
N ILE A 47 -4.48 -1.92 16.98
CA ILE A 47 -3.49 -2.43 16.03
C ILE A 47 -2.66 -1.26 15.50
N ASN A 48 -1.37 -1.45 15.27
CA ASN A 48 -0.55 -0.43 14.62
C ASN A 48 -0.45 -0.68 13.11
N VAL A 49 -0.16 0.40 12.37
CA VAL A 49 -0.07 0.37 10.90
C VAL A 49 0.98 -0.63 10.41
N GLY A 50 2.10 -0.76 11.12
CA GLY A 50 3.19 -1.67 10.76
C GLY A 50 2.81 -3.16 10.87
N ASP A 51 2.01 -3.53 11.86
CA ASP A 51 1.49 -4.89 12.01
C ASP A 51 0.45 -5.20 10.93
N LEU A 52 -0.46 -4.24 10.64
CA LEU A 52 -1.45 -4.39 9.59
C LEU A 52 -0.77 -4.52 8.20
N ALA A 53 0.27 -3.74 7.94
CA ALA A 53 1.11 -3.85 6.75
C ALA A 53 1.76 -5.24 6.61
N LYS A 54 2.30 -5.79 7.70
CA LYS A 54 2.87 -7.14 7.69
C LYS A 54 1.81 -8.20 7.38
N ILE A 55 0.61 -8.05 7.95
CA ILE A 55 -0.51 -8.95 7.67
C ILE A 55 -0.91 -8.85 6.20
N ALA A 56 -1.04 -7.63 5.67
CA ALA A 56 -1.35 -7.39 4.26
C ALA A 56 -0.32 -8.07 3.33
N ASN A 57 0.97 -7.91 3.62
CA ASN A 57 2.05 -8.53 2.84
C ASN A 57 2.00 -10.06 2.87
N VAL A 58 1.73 -10.66 4.04
CA VAL A 58 1.60 -12.12 4.18
C VAL A 58 0.40 -12.64 3.37
N VAL A 59 -0.74 -11.98 3.47
CA VAL A 59 -1.96 -12.36 2.73
C VAL A 59 -1.78 -12.13 1.22
N SER A 60 -1.13 -11.04 0.82
CA SER A 60 -0.78 -10.80 -0.58
C SER A 60 0.13 -11.88 -1.14
N PHE A 61 1.15 -12.29 -0.38
CA PHE A 61 2.03 -13.39 -0.78
C PHE A 61 1.27 -14.70 -0.92
N LEU A 62 0.36 -14.99 0.01
CA LEU A 62 -0.50 -16.17 -0.03
C LEU A 62 -1.34 -16.19 -1.31
N PHE A 63 -2.08 -15.12 -1.61
CA PHE A 63 -2.92 -15.04 -2.81
C PHE A 63 -2.10 -15.08 -4.10
N SER A 64 -0.98 -14.39 -4.18
CA SER A 64 -0.09 -14.47 -5.35
C SER A 64 0.47 -15.87 -5.56
N THR A 65 0.85 -16.56 -4.48
CA THR A 65 1.36 -17.94 -4.56
C THR A 65 0.25 -18.91 -4.96
N ALA A 66 -0.95 -18.74 -4.42
CA ALA A 66 -2.12 -19.53 -4.78
C ALA A 66 -2.50 -19.35 -6.26
N ALA A 67 -2.45 -18.11 -6.76
CA ALA A 67 -2.72 -17.79 -8.16
C ALA A 67 -1.68 -18.42 -9.07
N ARG A 68 -0.39 -18.28 -8.73
CA ARG A 68 0.72 -18.84 -9.50
C ARG A 68 0.65 -20.35 -9.63
N ASN A 69 0.21 -21.03 -8.59
CA ASN A 69 0.07 -22.48 -8.57
C ASN A 69 -1.32 -22.96 -9.05
N ASN A 70 -2.19 -22.05 -9.48
CA ASN A 70 -3.57 -22.33 -9.88
C ASN A 70 -4.36 -23.14 -8.84
N LEU A 71 -4.17 -22.83 -7.56
CA LEU A 71 -4.81 -23.57 -6.47
C LEU A 71 -6.32 -23.37 -6.45
N SER A 72 -7.06 -24.46 -6.31
CA SER A 72 -8.47 -24.41 -5.95
C SER A 72 -8.68 -23.91 -4.51
N THR A 73 -9.91 -23.50 -4.19
CA THR A 73 -10.29 -23.07 -2.85
C THR A 73 -9.99 -24.11 -1.78
N GLU A 74 -10.23 -25.40 -2.07
CA GLU A 74 -10.00 -26.49 -1.12
C GLU A 74 -8.50 -26.78 -0.93
N GLU A 75 -7.71 -26.69 -2.00
CA GLU A 75 -6.24 -26.83 -1.92
C GLU A 75 -5.62 -25.69 -1.11
N LEU A 76 -6.10 -24.45 -1.29
CA LEU A 76 -5.67 -23.29 -0.52
C LEU A 76 -5.97 -23.43 0.97
N VAL A 77 -7.18 -23.86 1.32
CA VAL A 77 -7.57 -24.09 2.73
C VAL A 77 -6.74 -25.22 3.35
N THR A 78 -6.44 -26.26 2.57
CA THR A 78 -5.59 -27.37 3.01
C THR A 78 -4.15 -26.90 3.23
N THR A 79 -3.60 -26.07 2.33
CA THR A 79 -2.25 -25.49 2.51
C THR A 79 -2.21 -24.54 3.70
N LEU A 80 -3.23 -23.73 3.92
CA LEU A 80 -3.36 -22.87 5.10
C LEU A 80 -3.38 -23.68 6.40
N SER A 81 -4.16 -24.76 6.43
CA SER A 81 -4.29 -25.63 7.60
C SER A 81 -2.96 -26.35 7.94
N ASN A 82 -2.18 -26.70 6.91
CA ASN A 82 -0.90 -27.38 7.07
C ASN A 82 0.26 -26.42 7.36
N ALA A 83 0.24 -25.21 6.79
CA ALA A 83 1.33 -24.25 6.88
C ALA A 83 1.18 -23.26 8.05
N VAL A 84 -0.04 -23.00 8.52
CA VAL A 84 -0.34 -22.00 9.54
C VAL A 84 -1.20 -22.59 10.64
N THR A 85 -0.55 -23.12 11.68
CA THR A 85 -1.22 -23.74 12.83
C THR A 85 -1.94 -22.74 13.75
N THR A 86 -1.86 -21.43 13.48
CA THR A 86 -2.30 -20.35 14.39
C THR A 86 -3.26 -19.33 13.79
N LEU A 87 -3.79 -19.54 12.57
CA LEU A 87 -4.72 -18.57 11.98
C LEU A 87 -6.13 -18.69 12.62
N PRO A 88 -6.78 -17.57 13.00
CA PRO A 88 -8.15 -17.60 13.53
C PRO A 88 -9.16 -18.18 12.53
N LYS A 89 -10.18 -18.89 13.04
CA LYS A 89 -11.22 -19.52 12.19
C LYS A 89 -11.92 -18.52 11.29
N HIS A 90 -12.25 -17.32 11.78
CA HIS A 90 -12.91 -16.28 10.97
C HIS A 90 -12.01 -15.81 9.83
N ALA A 91 -10.71 -15.66 10.08
CA ALA A 91 -9.74 -15.26 9.05
C ALA A 91 -9.64 -16.31 7.93
N VAL A 92 -9.62 -17.61 8.28
CA VAL A 92 -9.64 -18.69 7.29
C VAL A 92 -10.92 -18.65 6.44
N GLN A 93 -12.09 -18.42 7.06
CA GLN A 93 -13.35 -18.31 6.33
C GLN A 93 -13.37 -17.13 5.36
N VAL A 94 -12.87 -15.96 5.78
CA VAL A 94 -12.75 -14.78 4.93
C VAL A 94 -11.83 -15.06 3.74
N ILE A 95 -10.63 -15.61 3.99
CA ILE A 95 -9.67 -15.96 2.94
C ILE A 95 -10.29 -16.94 1.94
N ARG A 96 -10.97 -17.98 2.43
CA ARG A 96 -11.67 -18.97 1.60
C ARG A 96 -12.72 -18.30 0.70
N HIS A 97 -13.56 -17.46 1.29
CA HIS A 97 -14.65 -16.80 0.58
C HIS A 97 -14.10 -15.85 -0.51
N VAL A 98 -13.18 -14.97 -0.15
CA VAL A 98 -12.59 -13.98 -1.05
C VAL A 98 -11.80 -14.66 -2.18
N TRP A 99 -11.08 -15.75 -1.89
CA TRP A 99 -10.40 -16.55 -2.91
C TRP A 99 -11.38 -17.24 -3.87
N ASN A 100 -12.47 -17.81 -3.35
CA ASN A 100 -13.45 -18.51 -4.18
C ASN A 100 -14.16 -17.58 -5.16
N GLU A 101 -14.51 -16.37 -4.70
CA GLU A 101 -15.20 -15.35 -5.50
C GLU A 101 -14.25 -14.69 -6.51
N GLN A 102 -13.05 -14.31 -6.08
CA GLN A 102 -12.20 -13.39 -6.85
C GLN A 102 -10.81 -13.94 -7.20
N GLY A 103 -10.35 -15.02 -6.56
CA GLY A 103 -8.99 -15.56 -6.75
C GLY A 103 -8.69 -16.01 -8.19
N LYS A 104 -9.70 -16.52 -8.90
CA LYS A 104 -9.58 -16.93 -10.32
C LYS A 104 -9.35 -15.76 -11.28
N SER A 105 -9.64 -14.53 -10.85
CA SER A 105 -9.46 -13.33 -11.67
C SER A 105 -8.03 -12.80 -11.66
N ILE A 106 -7.18 -13.29 -10.73
CA ILE A 106 -5.80 -12.83 -10.56
C ILE A 106 -4.96 -13.23 -11.77
N THR A 107 -4.75 -12.27 -12.67
CA THR A 107 -3.87 -12.43 -13.83
C THR A 107 -2.41 -12.27 -13.38
N VAL A 108 -1.67 -13.37 -13.34
CA VAL A 108 -0.21 -13.33 -13.14
C VAL A 108 0.45 -12.90 -14.45
N SER A 109 0.50 -11.59 -14.72
CA SER A 109 1.23 -11.03 -15.86
C SER A 109 2.72 -10.86 -15.53
N GLU A 110 3.61 -11.44 -16.34
CA GLU A 110 5.06 -11.29 -16.17
C GLU A 110 5.55 -9.86 -16.46
N ASP A 111 4.91 -9.13 -17.39
CA ASP A 111 5.28 -7.74 -17.73
C ASP A 111 4.96 -6.77 -16.59
N ALA A 112 3.83 -6.99 -15.89
CA ALA A 112 3.45 -6.17 -14.74
C ALA A 112 4.42 -6.34 -13.55
N ARG A 113 5.16 -7.46 -13.49
CA ARG A 113 6.13 -7.74 -12.42
C ARG A 113 7.37 -6.86 -12.50
N SER A 114 7.78 -6.45 -13.70
CA SER A 114 8.94 -5.56 -13.89
C SER A 114 8.63 -4.15 -13.35
N MET A 115 7.43 -3.63 -13.65
CA MET A 115 6.92 -2.35 -13.15
C MET A 115 6.56 -2.39 -11.66
N ALA A 116 6.14 -3.54 -11.12
CA ALA A 116 5.84 -3.68 -9.69
C ALA A 116 7.06 -3.47 -8.77
N THR A 117 8.29 -3.56 -9.28
CA THR A 117 9.51 -3.31 -8.48
C THR A 117 9.81 -1.83 -8.26
N VAL A 118 9.22 -0.95 -9.06
CA VAL A 118 9.36 0.51 -8.97
C VAL A 118 8.02 1.02 -8.41
N GLY A 119 8.01 1.47 -7.16
CA GLY A 119 6.78 1.95 -6.52
C GLY A 119 5.98 2.93 -7.39
N GLN A 120 4.65 2.88 -7.31
CA GLN A 120 3.76 3.69 -8.12
C GLN A 120 3.56 5.07 -7.49
N PHE A 121 3.70 6.12 -8.29
CA PHE A 121 3.38 7.49 -7.89
C PHE A 121 1.86 7.71 -7.95
N LEU A 122 1.26 8.20 -6.86
CA LEU A 122 -0.20 8.32 -6.74
C LEU A 122 -0.69 9.77 -6.70
N ASP A 123 -0.01 10.64 -5.94
CA ASP A 123 -0.45 12.01 -5.72
C ASP A 123 0.74 12.90 -5.31
N ILE A 124 0.62 14.19 -5.59
CA ILE A 124 1.55 15.23 -5.13
C ILE A 124 0.78 16.37 -4.49
N LYS A 125 1.14 16.69 -3.25
CA LYS A 125 0.68 17.88 -2.54
C LYS A 125 1.85 18.79 -2.27
N TRP A 126 1.63 20.10 -2.34
CA TRP A 126 2.67 21.07 -2.04
C TRP A 126 2.11 22.26 -1.26
N LYS A 127 2.97 22.91 -0.48
CA LYS A 127 2.68 24.17 0.22
C LYS A 127 3.89 25.10 0.16
N LEU A 128 3.62 26.40 0.06
CA LEU A 128 4.63 27.45 0.18
C LEU A 128 4.70 27.92 1.64
N GLY A 129 5.88 27.95 2.21
CA GLY A 129 6.15 28.43 3.58
C GLY A 129 7.28 29.45 3.61
N VAL A 130 7.42 30.13 4.75
CA VAL A 130 8.54 31.03 5.03
C VAL A 130 9.10 30.67 6.39
N ALA A 131 10.38 30.32 6.43
CA ALA A 131 11.09 30.04 7.66
C ALA A 131 11.62 31.36 8.23
N MET A 132 11.14 31.73 9.42
CA MET A 132 11.46 33.02 10.03
C MET A 132 12.78 33.01 10.80
N SER A 133 13.09 31.90 11.48
CA SER A 133 14.30 31.73 12.28
C SER A 133 14.68 30.25 12.38
N SER A 134 15.95 29.99 12.70
CA SER A 134 16.50 28.69 13.08
C SER A 134 17.41 28.84 14.30
N ASP A 135 17.85 27.72 14.88
CA ASP A 135 18.79 27.69 16.00
C ASP A 135 20.12 28.39 15.70
N THR A 136 20.50 28.44 14.41
CA THR A 136 21.73 29.08 13.92
C THR A 136 21.51 30.44 13.27
N CYS A 137 20.26 30.85 13.01
CA CYS A 137 19.95 32.11 12.34
C CYS A 137 18.61 32.71 12.80
N ARG A 138 18.68 33.77 13.61
CA ARG A 138 17.49 34.46 14.17
C ARG A 138 16.59 35.16 13.14
N SER A 139 17.10 35.46 11.94
CA SER A 139 16.33 36.16 10.89
C SER A 139 16.60 35.53 9.54
N LEU A 140 16.07 34.32 9.36
CA LEU A 140 16.25 33.56 8.13
C LEU A 140 15.39 34.16 7.00
N LYS A 141 14.12 34.46 7.28
CA LYS A 141 13.13 35.05 6.34
C LYS A 141 13.17 34.38 4.96
N TYR A 142 13.25 33.05 4.96
CA TYR A 142 13.58 32.28 3.75
C TYR A 142 12.36 31.51 3.25
N PRO A 143 11.87 31.78 2.03
CA PRO A 143 10.75 31.04 1.46
C PRO A 143 11.19 29.64 1.00
N TYR A 144 10.35 28.65 1.24
CA TYR A 144 10.59 27.27 0.85
C TYR A 144 9.27 26.59 0.45
N VAL A 145 9.37 25.52 -0.32
CA VAL A 145 8.24 24.68 -0.68
C VAL A 145 8.38 23.34 0.03
N THR A 146 7.34 22.93 0.76
CA THR A 146 7.22 21.56 1.24
C THR A 146 6.42 20.77 0.20
N VAL A 147 6.96 19.65 -0.25
CA VAL A 147 6.28 18.71 -1.15
C VAL A 147 6.04 17.41 -0.40
N THR A 148 4.84 16.85 -0.53
CA THR A 148 4.48 15.52 -0.06
C THR A 148 4.07 14.68 -1.27
N LEU A 149 4.81 13.61 -1.53
CA LEU A 149 4.48 12.62 -2.56
C LEU A 149 3.78 11.44 -1.89
N LYS A 150 2.63 11.04 -2.43
CA LYS A 150 1.97 9.79 -2.06
C LYS A 150 2.38 8.72 -3.04
N VAL A 151 2.95 7.63 -2.55
CA VAL A 151 3.47 6.53 -3.37
C VAL A 151 2.95 5.20 -2.83
N ALA A 152 2.60 4.27 -3.71
CA ALA A 152 2.48 2.86 -3.36
C ALA A 152 3.84 2.19 -3.56
N ASP A 153 4.40 1.59 -2.52
CA ASP A 153 5.65 0.84 -2.67
C ASP A 153 5.42 -0.50 -3.41
N PRO A 154 6.48 -1.25 -3.77
CA PRO A 154 6.35 -2.55 -4.43
C PRO A 154 5.53 -3.61 -3.68
N SER A 155 5.34 -3.43 -2.37
CA SER A 155 4.46 -4.30 -1.58
C SER A 155 2.98 -3.86 -1.62
N GLY A 156 2.68 -2.82 -2.39
CA GLY A 156 1.35 -2.21 -2.48
C GLY A 156 1.05 -1.26 -1.33
N GLN A 157 2.01 -0.97 -0.46
CA GLN A 157 1.76 -0.16 0.73
C GLN A 157 1.82 1.32 0.37
N ILE A 158 0.73 2.04 0.64
CA ILE A 158 0.64 3.48 0.38
C ILE A 158 1.34 4.25 1.50
N THR A 159 2.30 5.10 1.14
CA THR A 159 3.05 5.94 2.06
C THR A 159 3.23 7.36 1.53
N ASP A 160 3.31 8.32 2.45
CA ASP A 160 3.64 9.70 2.13
C ASP A 160 5.15 9.94 2.36
N LYS A 161 5.80 10.62 1.42
CA LYS A 161 7.20 11.08 1.49
C LYS A 161 7.24 12.58 1.40
N THR A 162 7.67 13.23 2.47
CA THR A 162 7.72 14.70 2.57
C THR A 162 9.14 15.21 2.57
N PHE A 163 9.39 16.27 1.81
CA PHE A 163 10.66 16.97 1.78
C PHE A 163 10.47 18.46 1.49
N GLU A 164 11.48 19.25 1.85
CA GLU A 164 11.49 20.70 1.62
C GLU A 164 12.52 21.06 0.56
N MET A 165 12.21 22.10 -0.21
CA MET A 165 13.12 22.63 -1.21
C MET A 165 13.04 24.14 -1.31
N THR A 166 14.14 24.73 -1.74
CA THR A 166 14.21 26.15 -2.07
C THR A 166 13.33 26.48 -3.28
N ILE A 167 12.93 27.74 -3.43
CA ILE A 167 12.14 28.19 -4.59
C ILE A 167 12.84 27.87 -5.94
N PRO A 168 14.17 28.08 -6.11
CA PRO A 168 14.85 27.69 -7.34
C PRO A 168 14.84 26.19 -7.60
N GLN A 169 15.01 25.36 -6.57
CA GLN A 169 14.92 23.90 -6.70
C GLN A 169 13.52 23.47 -7.12
N PHE A 170 12.46 24.07 -6.56
CA PHE A 170 11.08 23.77 -6.97
C PHE A 170 10.81 24.13 -8.43
N LYS A 171 11.29 25.29 -8.89
CA LYS A 171 11.17 25.67 -10.32
C LYS A 171 11.88 24.68 -11.23
N ASN A 172 13.06 24.19 -10.84
CA ASN A 172 13.77 23.17 -11.60
C ASN A 172 13.02 21.83 -11.59
N PHE A 173 12.55 21.39 -10.42
CA PHE A 173 11.76 20.16 -10.26
C PHE A 173 10.51 20.20 -11.15
N PHE A 174 9.76 21.29 -11.13
CA PHE A 174 8.57 21.49 -11.98
C PHE A 174 8.89 21.42 -13.47
N ARG A 175 10.01 22.01 -13.91
CA ARG A 175 10.45 21.93 -15.31
C ARG A 175 10.74 20.48 -15.72
N GLN A 176 11.50 19.75 -14.90
CA GLN A 176 11.79 18.34 -15.18
C GLN A 176 10.50 17.50 -15.22
N PHE A 177 9.55 17.78 -14.34
CA PHE A 177 8.26 17.07 -14.33
C PHE A 177 7.46 17.32 -15.62
N LYS A 178 7.49 18.55 -16.16
CA LYS A 178 6.88 18.88 -17.46
C LYS A 178 7.57 18.17 -18.63
N GLU A 179 8.89 18.09 -18.61
CA GLU A 179 9.66 17.38 -19.63
C GLU A 179 9.33 15.88 -19.62
N MET A 180 9.23 15.27 -18.43
CA MET A 180 8.80 13.87 -18.28
C MET A 180 7.38 13.65 -18.80
N ALA A 181 6.43 14.53 -18.44
CA ALA A 181 5.05 14.43 -18.91
C ALA A 181 4.95 14.51 -20.44
N ALA A 182 5.68 15.44 -21.07
CA ALA A 182 5.70 15.59 -22.52
C ALA A 182 6.24 14.33 -23.23
N VAL A 183 7.24 13.65 -22.67
CA VAL A 183 7.73 12.38 -23.24
C VAL A 183 6.68 11.28 -23.13
N LEU A 184 5.97 11.18 -22.00
CA LEU A 184 4.92 10.17 -21.79
C LEU A 184 3.69 10.38 -22.69
N GLU A 185 3.36 11.63 -23.03
CA GLU A 185 2.26 11.96 -23.96
C GLU A 185 2.55 11.60 -25.42
N THR A 186 3.82 11.35 -25.77
CA THR A 186 4.25 11.04 -27.15
C THR A 186 4.29 9.54 -27.48
N VAL A 187 3.84 8.67 -26.56
CA VAL A 187 3.81 7.21 -26.70
C VAL A 187 2.39 6.70 -26.93
#